data_AF-A0A7F8QZ77-F1
#
_entry.id   AF-A0A7F8QZ77-F1
#
_cell.length_a   1.000
_cell.length_b   1.000
_cell.length_c   1.000
_cell.angle_alpha   90.00
_cell.angle_beta   90.00
_cell.angle_gamma   90.00
#
_symmetry.space_group_name_H-M   'P 1'
#
loop_
_entity.id
_entity.type
_entity.pdbx_description
1 polymer ?
#
loop_
_entity_poly.entity_id
_entity_poly.type
_entity_poly.pdbx_seq_one_letter_code
_entity_poly.pdbx_strand_id
1 'polypeptide(L)'
;MAGERDPQDAAHNMGNHLPLLPGNLPGPVPGGGTGRGEARRVTFFFCFQRKFHCANLTSWPRWLYSLYDAETLMDRIKKQLHEWDENLKDDSLPSNPVDFSYRVAACLPIDDVLRIQLLKIGSAIQRLRCELDIMNKCTSLCCKQCQETEITTKNEIFSLSLCGPMAAYVNPHGYVHETLTVYKACNLNLIGRPSTEHSWFPGYAWTIAQCRICASHIGWKFTATKKDMSPQKFWGLTRSALLPTIPDTEDEISPDKVILCL
;
A
#
# COMPACT_ATOMS: atom_id res chain seq x y z
N MET A 1 -1.91 64.60 -18.52
CA MET A 1 -1.39 64.42 -17.15
C MET A 1 -1.03 62.95 -17.00
N ALA A 2 0.24 62.65 -17.25
CA ALA A 2 0.84 61.39 -16.86
C ALA A 2 1.07 61.40 -15.35
N GLY A 3 0.90 60.26 -14.71
CA GLY A 3 1.22 60.03 -13.31
C GLY A 3 1.57 58.57 -13.13
N GLU A 4 2.85 58.28 -13.35
CA GLU A 4 3.51 57.03 -12.98
C GLU A 4 3.30 56.76 -11.48
N ARG A 5 3.08 55.50 -11.11
CA ARG A 5 3.24 55.03 -9.72
C ARG A 5 4.18 53.85 -9.71
N ASP A 6 5.20 54.00 -8.89
CA ASP A 6 6.29 53.08 -8.57
C ASP A 6 5.81 51.69 -8.12
N PRO A 7 6.60 50.63 -8.40
CA PRO A 7 6.38 49.28 -7.90
C PRO A 7 7.17 49.05 -6.60
N GLN A 8 6.75 49.68 -5.49
CA GLN A 8 7.25 49.35 -4.15
C GLN A 8 6.11 49.52 -3.14
N ASP A 9 5.25 48.51 -3.02
CA ASP A 9 4.45 48.21 -1.82
C ASP A 9 3.55 46.98 -2.07
N ALA A 10 4.15 45.78 -2.00
CA ALA A 10 3.42 44.52 -1.97
C ALA A 10 4.12 43.51 -1.07
N ALA A 11 4.39 43.92 0.17
CA ALA A 11 4.84 43.03 1.23
C ALA A 11 4.23 43.50 2.56
N HIS A 12 2.95 43.21 2.78
CA HIS A 12 2.30 43.08 4.09
C HIS A 12 0.79 42.84 3.91
N ASN A 13 0.38 41.59 3.71
CA ASN A 13 -0.88 41.02 4.23
C ASN A 13 -1.11 39.63 3.64
N MET A 14 -0.89 38.58 4.44
CA MET A 14 -1.74 37.39 4.43
C MET A 14 -1.78 36.85 5.84
N GLY A 15 -2.83 37.25 6.55
CA GLY A 15 -3.14 36.79 7.89
C GLY A 15 -3.52 35.32 7.93
N ASN A 16 -3.12 34.72 9.04
CA ASN A 16 -3.58 33.47 9.65
C ASN A 16 -4.98 33.01 9.23
N HIS A 17 -5.02 31.87 8.54
CA HIS A 17 -6.14 30.93 8.62
C HIS A 17 -5.59 29.52 8.81
N LEU A 18 -5.29 29.16 10.06
CA LEU A 18 -5.17 27.76 10.48
C LEU A 18 -6.58 27.18 10.68
N PRO A 19 -6.88 25.98 10.18
CA PRO A 19 -8.07 25.24 10.60
C PRO A 19 -7.94 24.80 12.07
N LEU A 20 -9.07 24.87 12.76
CA LEU A 20 -9.23 24.64 14.19
C LEU A 20 -8.80 23.22 14.63
N LEU A 21 -8.05 23.18 15.72
CA LEU A 21 -7.59 21.98 16.43
C LEU A 21 -8.77 21.13 16.95
N PRO A 22 -8.71 19.79 16.93
CA PRO A 22 -9.41 18.99 17.93
C PRO A 22 -8.69 19.16 19.27
N GLY A 23 -9.47 19.54 20.29
CA GLY A 23 -9.00 19.88 21.62
C GLY A 23 -8.19 18.79 22.33
N ASN A 24 -7.42 19.25 23.32
CA ASN A 24 -6.66 18.47 24.28
C ASN A 24 -7.31 17.11 24.62
N LEU A 25 -6.68 16.02 24.18
CA LEU A 25 -6.94 14.71 24.75
C LEU A 25 -6.38 14.70 26.18
N PRO A 26 -7.19 14.33 27.20
CA PRO A 26 -6.71 14.21 28.56
C PRO A 26 -5.69 13.06 28.66
N GLY A 27 -4.65 13.27 29.48
CA GLY A 27 -3.66 12.24 29.79
C GLY A 27 -4.30 10.99 30.41
N PRO A 28 -3.68 9.81 30.27
CA PRO A 28 -4.26 8.56 30.74
C PRO A 28 -4.32 8.53 32.28
N VAL A 29 -5.52 8.28 32.80
CA VAL A 29 -5.80 7.91 34.19
C VAL A 29 -5.34 6.45 34.38
N PRO A 30 -4.68 6.07 35.49
CA PRO A 30 -4.20 4.71 35.66
C PRO A 30 -5.39 3.77 35.95
N GLY A 31 -5.78 2.97 34.97
CA GLY A 31 -6.78 1.91 35.09
C GLY A 31 -6.24 0.61 34.49
N GLY A 32 -6.18 -0.45 35.28
CA GLY A 32 -5.52 -1.71 34.93
C GLY A 32 -6.18 -2.47 33.77
N GLY A 33 -5.37 -2.83 32.76
CA GLY A 33 -5.76 -3.69 31.65
C GLY A 33 -4.57 -4.24 30.85
N THR A 34 -4.11 -5.45 31.20
CA THR A 34 -3.37 -6.46 30.39
C THR A 34 -2.44 -6.01 29.21
N GLY A 35 -1.25 -5.51 29.54
CA GLY A 35 0.00 -6.28 29.46
C GLY A 35 0.85 -6.38 28.17
N ARG A 36 0.38 -6.11 26.94
CA ARG A 36 1.27 -6.14 25.74
C ARG A 36 1.17 -4.95 24.78
N GLY A 37 -0.04 -4.46 24.51
CA GLY A 37 -0.24 -3.32 23.60
C GLY A 37 0.19 -1.98 24.21
N GLU A 38 -0.01 -1.82 25.52
CA GLU A 38 0.29 -0.60 26.25
C GLU A 38 1.80 -0.43 26.48
N ALA A 39 2.52 -1.52 26.78
CA ALA A 39 3.97 -1.52 26.89
C ALA A 39 4.65 -1.06 25.59
N ARG A 40 4.26 -1.60 24.42
CA ARG A 40 4.81 -1.19 23.11
C ARG A 40 4.55 0.29 22.80
N ARG A 41 3.37 0.83 23.13
CA ARG A 41 3.04 2.25 22.94
C ARG A 41 3.89 3.17 23.84
N VAL A 42 4.09 2.78 25.10
CA VAL A 42 4.92 3.52 26.05
C VAL A 42 6.39 3.53 25.61
N THR A 43 6.96 2.38 25.22
CA THR A 43 8.36 2.31 24.75
C THR A 43 8.58 3.12 23.46
N PHE A 44 7.65 3.07 22.50
CA PHE A 44 7.72 3.86 21.27
C PHE A 44 7.68 5.36 21.55
N PHE A 45 6.79 5.82 22.45
CA PHE A 45 6.68 7.23 22.83
C PHE A 45 7.96 7.76 23.51
N PHE A 46 8.55 6.99 24.42
CA PHE A 46 9.82 7.35 25.07
C PHE A 46 11.00 7.37 24.09
N CYS A 47 11.06 6.44 23.13
CA CYS A 47 12.09 6.43 22.09
C CYS A 47 11.95 7.64 21.15
N PHE A 48 10.72 7.92 20.69
CA PHE A 48 10.38 9.07 19.85
C PHE A 48 10.78 10.41 20.48
N GLN A 49 10.51 10.59 21.78
CA GLN A 49 10.88 11.81 22.49
C GLN A 49 12.40 12.00 22.60
N ARG A 50 13.15 10.91 22.78
CA ARG A 50 14.62 10.94 22.91
C ARG A 50 15.32 11.16 21.57
N LYS A 51 14.91 10.44 20.51
CA LYS A 51 15.56 10.49 19.18
C LYS A 51 15.49 11.87 18.55
N PHE A 52 14.34 12.54 18.66
CA PHE A 52 14.11 13.87 18.08
C PHE A 52 14.17 15.00 19.11
N HIS A 53 14.85 14.82 20.24
CA HIS A 53 14.93 15.85 21.29
C HIS A 53 15.45 17.20 20.75
N CYS A 54 16.49 17.17 19.89
CA CYS A 54 17.09 18.35 19.27
C CYS A 54 16.23 19.02 18.20
N ALA A 55 15.04 18.48 17.86
CA ALA A 55 14.10 19.16 16.97
C ALA A 55 13.67 20.55 17.52
N ASN A 56 13.70 20.73 18.84
CA ASN A 56 13.47 22.02 19.50
C ASN A 56 14.45 23.13 19.07
N LEU A 57 15.59 22.77 18.48
CA LEU A 57 16.58 23.71 17.95
C LEU A 57 16.33 24.10 16.49
N THR A 58 15.24 23.60 15.91
CA THR A 58 14.89 23.77 14.50
C THR A 58 13.51 24.40 14.38
N SER A 59 13.15 24.82 13.16
CA SER A 59 11.82 25.37 12.88
C SER A 59 10.69 24.32 12.89
N TRP A 60 11.02 23.03 12.99
CA TRP A 60 10.04 21.95 12.78
C TRP A 60 9.81 21.10 14.05
N PRO A 61 8.57 20.66 14.30
CA PRO A 61 8.24 19.83 15.45
C PRO A 61 8.74 18.39 15.29
N ARG A 62 8.91 17.66 16.40
CA ARG A 62 9.36 16.26 16.44
C ARG A 62 8.57 15.31 15.53
N TRP A 63 7.25 15.50 15.48
CA TRP A 63 6.38 14.63 14.70
C TRP A 63 6.69 14.72 13.21
N LEU A 64 7.18 15.85 12.71
CA LEU A 64 7.55 16.00 11.30
C LEU A 64 8.77 15.13 10.97
N TYR A 65 9.83 15.18 11.79
CA TYR A 65 11.02 14.35 11.60
C TYR A 65 10.70 12.86 11.58
N SER A 66 9.76 12.43 12.42
CA SER A 66 9.31 11.04 12.45
C SER A 66 8.58 10.60 11.18
N LEU A 67 7.98 11.52 10.42
CA LEU A 67 7.44 11.24 9.08
C LEU A 67 8.54 10.98 8.03
N TYR A 68 9.80 11.26 8.33
CA TYR A 68 10.98 11.03 7.48
C TYR A 68 12.00 10.07 8.10
N ASP A 69 11.63 9.45 9.22
CA ASP A 69 12.49 8.51 9.93
C ASP A 69 12.31 7.08 9.40
N ALA A 70 13.42 6.45 8.98
CA ALA A 70 13.37 5.12 8.36
C ALA A 70 12.72 4.07 9.26
N GLU A 71 13.12 4.00 10.54
CA GLU A 71 12.59 3.03 11.50
C GLU A 71 11.09 3.23 11.71
N THR A 72 10.66 4.48 11.91
CA THR A 72 9.24 4.79 12.07
C THR A 72 8.42 4.41 10.83
N LEU A 73 8.93 4.70 9.64
CA LEU A 73 8.25 4.37 8.38
C LEU A 73 8.17 2.85 8.17
N MET A 74 9.28 2.13 8.35
CA MET A 74 9.31 0.67 8.24
C MET A 74 8.34 0.03 9.24
N ASP A 75 8.29 0.49 10.49
CA ASP A 75 7.36 -0.04 11.50
C ASP A 75 5.90 0.22 11.17
N ARG A 76 5.57 1.35 10.51
CA ARG A 76 4.21 1.61 10.01
C ARG A 76 3.85 0.68 8.86
N ILE A 77 4.77 0.43 7.93
CA ILE A 77 4.56 -0.50 6.82
C ILE A 77 4.44 -1.94 7.32
N LYS A 78 5.29 -2.37 8.26
CA LYS A 78 5.20 -3.71 8.89
C LYS A 78 3.80 -3.97 9.44
N LYS A 79 3.19 -2.99 10.11
CA LYS A 79 1.81 -3.13 10.63
C LYS A 79 0.81 -3.43 9.51
N GLN A 80 0.93 -2.78 8.35
CA GLN A 80 0.09 -3.06 7.18
C GLN A 80 0.41 -4.43 6.56
N LEU A 81 1.69 -4.83 6.49
CA LEU A 81 2.06 -6.15 5.99
C LEU A 81 1.54 -7.30 6.87
N HIS A 82 1.52 -7.10 8.20
CA HIS A 82 0.94 -8.05 9.15
C HIS A 82 -0.58 -8.22 8.97
N GLU A 83 -1.28 -7.21 8.41
CA GLU A 83 -2.70 -7.35 8.04
C GLU A 83 -2.89 -8.28 6.83
N TRP A 84 -1.89 -8.39 5.94
CA TRP A 84 -1.92 -9.30 4.79
C TRP A 84 -1.37 -10.69 5.12
N ASP A 85 -0.55 -10.83 6.14
CA ASP A 85 0.05 -12.10 6.54
C ASP A 85 0.23 -12.16 8.06
N GLU A 86 -0.72 -12.81 8.75
CA GLU A 86 -0.66 -13.01 10.20
C GLU A 86 0.55 -13.86 10.63
N ASN A 87 1.14 -14.64 9.73
CA ASN A 87 2.29 -15.50 10.00
C ASN A 87 3.62 -14.85 9.62
N LEU A 88 3.61 -13.60 9.15
CA LEU A 88 4.81 -12.88 8.77
C LEU A 88 5.71 -12.72 10.00
N LYS A 89 6.92 -13.27 9.91
CA LYS A 89 7.91 -13.09 10.98
C LYS A 89 8.68 -11.81 10.72
N ASP A 90 8.81 -10.96 11.74
CA ASP A 90 9.59 -9.72 11.63
C ASP A 90 11.04 -9.99 11.17
N ASP A 91 11.61 -11.13 11.58
CA ASP A 91 12.97 -11.56 11.20
C ASP A 91 13.11 -11.90 9.70
N SER A 92 12.01 -12.14 9.00
CA SER A 92 12.02 -12.38 7.55
C SER A 92 12.10 -11.09 6.73
N LEU A 93 11.88 -9.94 7.36
CA LEU A 93 11.90 -8.64 6.71
C LEU A 93 13.30 -8.00 6.86
N PRO A 94 13.86 -7.43 5.78
CA PRO A 94 15.17 -6.77 5.86
C PRO A 94 15.17 -5.64 6.90
N SER A 95 16.24 -5.53 7.68
CA SER A 95 16.41 -4.40 8.61
C SER A 95 16.97 -3.14 7.93
N ASN A 96 17.63 -3.29 6.77
CA ASN A 96 18.14 -2.18 5.98
C ASN A 96 16.97 -1.46 5.27
N PRO A 97 16.82 -0.14 5.42
CA PRO A 97 15.73 0.61 4.78
C PRO A 97 15.68 0.51 3.26
N VAL A 98 16.85 0.40 2.60
CA VAL A 98 16.95 0.25 1.15
C VAL A 98 16.34 -1.08 0.73
N ASP A 99 16.82 -2.18 1.30
CA ASP A 99 16.33 -3.53 0.97
C ASP A 99 14.86 -3.71 1.35
N PHE A 100 14.45 -3.18 2.51
CA PHE A 100 13.07 -3.21 2.96
C PHE A 100 12.14 -2.50 1.98
N SER A 101 12.48 -1.28 1.55
CA SER A 101 11.64 -0.54 0.59
C SER A 101 11.49 -1.29 -0.74
N TYR A 102 12.57 -1.81 -1.32
CA TYR A 102 12.45 -2.60 -2.55
C TYR A 102 11.65 -3.90 -2.37
N ARG A 103 11.75 -4.53 -1.20
CA ARG A 103 10.93 -5.70 -0.87
C ARG A 103 9.43 -5.36 -0.85
N VAL A 104 9.07 -4.22 -0.26
CA VAL A 104 7.68 -3.74 -0.22
C VAL A 104 7.20 -3.36 -1.62
N ALA A 105 7.99 -2.57 -2.36
CA ALA A 105 7.70 -2.18 -3.74
C ALA A 105 7.42 -3.37 -4.66
N ALA A 106 8.12 -4.49 -4.47
CA ALA A 106 7.88 -5.72 -5.23
C ALA A 106 6.49 -6.33 -4.98
N CYS A 107 5.90 -6.08 -3.81
CA CYS A 107 4.63 -6.68 -3.37
C CYS A 107 3.41 -5.78 -3.59
N LEU A 108 3.59 -4.49 -3.87
CA LEU A 108 2.47 -3.55 -4.04
C LEU A 108 1.70 -3.82 -5.35
N PRO A 109 0.35 -3.96 -5.31
CA PRO A 109 -0.47 -4.18 -6.50
C PRO A 109 -0.73 -2.86 -7.25
N ILE A 110 0.33 -2.26 -7.77
CA ILE A 110 0.30 -1.00 -8.53
C ILE A 110 0.46 -1.23 -10.03
N ASP A 111 0.00 -0.28 -10.83
CA ASP A 111 0.16 -0.33 -12.28
C ASP A 111 1.61 0.01 -12.70
N ASP A 112 1.89 -0.10 -13.99
CA ASP A 112 3.25 0.09 -14.52
C ASP A 112 3.73 1.55 -14.39
N VAL A 113 2.81 2.52 -14.50
CA VAL A 113 3.14 3.94 -14.38
C VAL A 113 3.62 4.23 -12.95
N LEU A 114 2.84 3.85 -11.93
CA LEU A 114 3.23 4.03 -10.53
C LEU A 114 4.50 3.24 -10.20
N ARG A 115 4.67 2.02 -10.73
CA ARG A 115 5.85 1.19 -10.50
C ARG A 115 7.12 1.85 -11.05
N ILE A 116 7.06 2.43 -12.24
CA ILE A 116 8.19 3.19 -12.82
C ILE A 116 8.51 4.42 -11.97
N GLN A 117 7.51 5.15 -11.48
CA GLN A 117 7.74 6.30 -10.60
C GLN A 117 8.43 5.88 -9.30
N LEU A 118 7.97 4.80 -8.67
CA LEU A 118 8.58 4.26 -7.45
C LEU A 118 10.04 3.82 -7.66
N LEU A 119 10.35 3.26 -8.83
CA LEU A 119 11.70 2.85 -9.21
C LEU A 119 12.64 4.05 -9.49
N LYS A 120 12.11 5.20 -9.92
CA LYS A 120 12.89 6.43 -10.13
C LYS A 120 13.33 7.09 -8.82
N ILE A 121 12.63 6.82 -7.70
CA ILE A 121 12.97 7.39 -6.40
C ILE A 121 14.30 6.81 -5.92
N GLY A 122 15.30 7.67 -5.72
CA GLY A 122 16.64 7.25 -5.26
C GLY A 122 16.78 7.12 -3.74
N SER A 123 15.94 7.80 -2.96
CA SER A 123 15.98 7.76 -1.49
C SER A 123 15.04 6.70 -0.92
N ALA A 124 15.54 5.84 -0.03
CA ALA A 124 14.71 4.88 0.69
C ALA A 124 13.60 5.57 1.51
N ILE A 125 13.87 6.74 2.11
CA ILE A 125 12.88 7.47 2.90
C ILE A 125 11.70 7.92 2.04
N GLN A 126 12.00 8.52 0.88
CA GLN A 126 10.97 8.94 -0.07
C GLN A 126 10.19 7.73 -0.57
N ARG A 127 10.86 6.61 -0.86
CA ARG A 127 10.23 5.37 -1.33
C ARG A 127 9.28 4.79 -0.29
N LEU A 128 9.71 4.66 0.97
CA LEU A 128 8.90 4.17 2.09
C LEU A 128 7.68 5.06 2.36
N ARG A 129 7.85 6.39 2.32
CA ARG A 129 6.72 7.33 2.42
C ARG A 129 5.71 7.09 1.30
N CYS A 130 6.21 6.84 0.10
CA CYS A 130 5.41 6.64 -1.08
C CYS A 130 4.63 5.32 -1.05
N GLU A 131 5.31 4.24 -0.70
CA GLU A 131 4.70 2.92 -0.48
C GLU A 131 3.60 3.00 0.57
N LEU A 132 3.84 3.71 1.67
CA LEU A 132 2.86 3.87 2.73
C LEU A 132 1.65 4.69 2.30
N ASP A 133 1.83 5.74 1.50
CA ASP A 133 0.72 6.53 0.95
C ASP A 133 -0.14 5.68 0.01
N ILE A 134 0.50 4.91 -0.89
CA ILE A 134 -0.16 3.95 -1.77
C ILE A 134 -0.98 2.94 -0.97
N MET A 135 -0.40 2.32 0.07
CA MET A 135 -1.10 1.35 0.93
C MET A 135 -2.33 1.95 1.63
N ASN A 136 -2.27 3.23 2.00
CA ASN A 136 -3.39 3.90 2.67
C ASN A 136 -4.50 4.29 1.68
N LYS A 137 -4.13 4.86 0.54
CA LYS A 137 -5.04 5.44 -0.44
C LYS A 137 -5.66 4.40 -1.38
N CYS A 138 -4.90 3.41 -1.84
CA CYS A 138 -5.37 2.40 -2.77
C CYS A 138 -6.18 1.33 -2.03
N THR A 139 -7.49 1.51 -1.94
CA THR A 139 -8.39 0.60 -1.21
C THR A 139 -9.09 -0.42 -2.11
N SER A 140 -9.21 -0.12 -3.40
CA SER A 140 -9.88 -0.97 -4.39
C SER A 140 -8.97 -1.24 -5.60
N LEU A 141 -9.18 -2.39 -6.24
CA LEU A 141 -8.49 -2.81 -7.45
C LEU A 141 -9.53 -3.12 -8.53
N CYS A 142 -9.50 -2.35 -9.61
CA CYS A 142 -10.41 -2.47 -10.75
C CYS A 142 -9.77 -3.19 -11.93
N CYS A 143 -10.59 -3.59 -12.90
CA CYS A 143 -10.14 -4.08 -14.19
C CYS A 143 -9.47 -2.94 -14.97
N LYS A 144 -8.21 -3.11 -15.37
CA LYS A 144 -7.45 -2.09 -16.11
C LYS A 144 -8.10 -1.68 -17.43
N GLN A 145 -8.76 -2.62 -18.11
CA GLN A 145 -9.44 -2.34 -19.38
C GLN A 145 -10.74 -1.53 -19.19
N CYS A 146 -11.47 -1.77 -18.11
CA CYS A 146 -12.73 -1.07 -17.82
C CYS A 146 -12.54 0.20 -17.00
N GLN A 147 -11.45 0.27 -16.21
CA GLN A 147 -11.12 1.28 -15.20
C GLN A 147 -12.08 1.32 -14.00
N GLU A 148 -13.39 1.26 -14.24
CA GLU A 148 -14.43 1.42 -13.21
C GLU A 148 -14.96 0.10 -12.62
N THR A 149 -14.65 -1.03 -13.23
CA THR A 149 -15.16 -2.33 -12.77
C THR A 149 -14.28 -2.87 -11.64
N GLU A 150 -14.73 -2.71 -10.39
CA GLU A 150 -14.07 -3.28 -9.22
C GLU A 150 -13.95 -4.81 -9.35
N ILE A 151 -12.77 -5.34 -9.02
CA ILE A 151 -12.46 -6.77 -9.00
C ILE A 151 -12.26 -7.25 -7.57
N THR A 152 -11.57 -6.49 -6.73
CA THR A 152 -11.30 -6.85 -5.34
C THR A 152 -10.92 -5.61 -4.53
N THR A 153 -10.76 -5.76 -3.22
CA THR A 153 -10.37 -4.67 -2.31
C THR A 153 -9.13 -5.06 -1.51
N LYS A 154 -8.45 -4.06 -0.92
CA LYS A 154 -7.24 -4.29 -0.11
C LYS A 154 -7.45 -5.26 1.06
N ASN A 155 -8.67 -5.34 1.59
CA ASN A 155 -9.01 -6.18 2.73
C ASN A 155 -9.03 -7.68 2.38
N GLU A 156 -9.12 -8.01 1.10
CA GLU A 156 -9.15 -9.38 0.62
C GLU A 156 -7.74 -9.87 0.24
N ILE A 157 -6.72 -9.00 0.25
CA ILE A 157 -5.33 -9.33 -0.03
C ILE A 157 -4.76 -10.16 1.11
N PHE A 158 -4.07 -11.25 0.76
CA PHE A 158 -3.34 -12.06 1.72
C PHE A 158 -2.10 -12.69 1.11
N SER A 159 -1.14 -13.09 1.95
CA SER A 159 0.08 -13.77 1.48
C SER A 159 -0.06 -15.28 1.55
N LEU A 160 -0.06 -15.93 0.38
CA LEU A 160 0.10 -17.39 0.28
C LEU A 160 1.57 -17.80 0.11
N SER A 161 2.42 -16.87 -0.33
CA SER A 161 3.85 -17.07 -0.55
C SER A 161 4.68 -16.34 0.51
N LEU A 162 5.86 -16.88 0.83
CA LEU A 162 6.86 -16.19 1.66
C LEU A 162 7.35 -14.88 1.04
N CYS A 163 7.12 -14.65 -0.26
CA CYS A 163 7.45 -13.39 -0.91
C CYS A 163 6.48 -12.26 -0.56
N GLY A 164 5.29 -12.58 -0.04
CA GLY A 164 4.19 -11.64 0.19
C GLY A 164 2.97 -12.00 -0.65
N PRO A 165 2.00 -11.07 -0.79
CA PRO A 165 0.76 -11.33 -1.50
C PRO A 165 0.91 -11.37 -3.02
N MET A 166 2.04 -10.89 -3.56
CA MET A 166 2.29 -10.87 -5.00
C MET A 166 3.68 -11.41 -5.32
N ALA A 167 3.75 -12.30 -6.31
CA ALA A 167 5.01 -12.85 -6.83
C ALA A 167 4.91 -13.11 -8.33
N ALA A 168 6.06 -13.19 -9.01
CA ALA A 168 6.13 -13.48 -10.44
C ALA A 168 6.19 -14.99 -10.69
N TYR A 169 5.33 -15.47 -11.57
CA TYR A 169 5.28 -16.87 -12.00
C TYR A 169 5.32 -16.97 -13.52
N VAL A 170 5.82 -18.08 -14.05
CA VAL A 170 5.93 -18.30 -15.50
C VAL A 170 4.94 -19.38 -15.92
N ASN A 171 4.16 -19.12 -16.97
CA ASN A 171 3.27 -20.13 -17.55
C ASN A 171 4.05 -21.07 -18.50
N PRO A 172 3.46 -22.21 -18.93
CA PRO A 172 4.14 -23.18 -19.80
C PRO A 172 4.63 -22.62 -21.15
N HIS A 173 4.08 -21.49 -21.59
CA HIS A 173 4.45 -20.82 -22.84
C HIS A 173 5.50 -19.71 -22.63
N GLY A 174 6.02 -19.54 -21.41
CA GLY A 174 7.08 -18.58 -21.09
C GLY A 174 6.59 -17.18 -20.70
N TYR A 175 5.28 -16.95 -20.58
CA TYR A 175 4.77 -15.64 -20.14
C TYR A 175 4.86 -15.49 -18.61
N VAL A 176 5.38 -14.34 -18.17
CA VAL A 176 5.52 -13.99 -16.76
C VAL A 176 4.28 -13.26 -16.26
N HIS A 177 3.75 -13.70 -15.13
CA HIS A 177 2.61 -13.10 -14.45
C HIS A 177 2.96 -12.78 -13.00
N GLU A 178 3.05 -11.47 -12.68
CA GLU A 178 2.99 -11.00 -11.30
C GLU A 178 1.57 -11.23 -10.78
N THR A 179 1.40 -12.22 -9.91
CA THR A 179 0.09 -12.74 -9.49
C THR A 179 -0.15 -12.40 -8.03
N LEU A 180 -1.18 -11.57 -7.79
CA LEU A 180 -1.67 -11.15 -6.48
C LEU A 180 -2.68 -12.16 -5.94
N THR A 181 -2.47 -12.65 -4.72
CA THR A 181 -3.40 -13.56 -4.04
C THR A 181 -4.44 -12.81 -3.20
N VAL A 182 -5.72 -13.08 -3.48
CA VAL A 182 -6.85 -12.50 -2.74
C VAL A 182 -7.89 -13.56 -2.36
N TYR A 183 -8.53 -13.41 -1.21
CA TYR A 183 -9.57 -14.33 -0.74
C TYR A 183 -10.83 -14.25 -1.59
N LYS A 184 -11.30 -13.04 -1.90
CA LYS A 184 -12.50 -12.80 -2.72
C LYS A 184 -12.20 -11.86 -3.88
N ALA A 185 -12.92 -12.13 -4.97
CA ALA A 185 -13.00 -11.26 -6.13
C ALA A 185 -14.44 -11.26 -6.67
N CYS A 186 -14.87 -10.15 -7.24
CA CYS A 186 -16.18 -9.93 -7.83
C CYS A 186 -16.05 -9.62 -9.33
N ASN A 187 -17.18 -9.57 -10.05
CA ASN A 187 -17.23 -9.20 -11.47
C ASN A 187 -16.36 -10.06 -12.40
N LEU A 188 -16.17 -11.34 -12.07
CA LEU A 188 -15.42 -12.31 -12.87
C LEU A 188 -16.31 -13.48 -13.34
N ASN A 189 -16.14 -13.86 -14.60
CA ASN A 189 -16.66 -15.09 -15.17
C ASN A 189 -15.55 -16.15 -15.23
N LEU A 190 -15.89 -17.40 -14.91
CA LEU A 190 -14.96 -18.53 -14.99
C LEU A 190 -15.09 -19.24 -16.34
N ILE A 191 -13.96 -19.54 -16.97
CA ILE A 191 -13.90 -20.17 -18.29
C ILE A 191 -13.23 -21.53 -18.19
N GLY A 192 -13.92 -22.55 -18.72
CA GLY A 192 -13.44 -23.92 -18.73
C GLY A 192 -13.65 -24.66 -17.40
N ARG A 193 -12.96 -25.80 -17.26
CA ARG A 193 -12.95 -26.62 -16.05
C ARG A 193 -11.67 -26.35 -15.24
N PRO A 194 -11.69 -26.55 -13.92
CA PRO A 194 -10.47 -26.48 -13.12
C PRO A 194 -9.41 -27.49 -13.62
N SER A 195 -8.17 -27.05 -13.70
CA SER A 195 -7.01 -27.88 -14.05
C SER A 195 -5.91 -27.77 -13.00
N THR A 196 -5.24 -28.88 -12.69
CA THR A 196 -4.05 -28.90 -11.84
C THR A 196 -2.75 -28.83 -12.64
N GLU A 197 -2.84 -28.87 -13.96
CA GLU A 197 -1.70 -28.86 -14.86
C GLU A 197 -0.91 -27.57 -14.72
N HIS A 198 0.40 -27.67 -14.44
CA HIS A 198 1.29 -26.52 -14.25
C HIS A 198 0.81 -25.48 -13.22
N SER A 199 0.05 -25.90 -12.20
CA SER A 199 -0.40 -25.01 -11.13
C SER A 199 0.78 -24.44 -10.35
N TRP A 200 0.82 -23.11 -10.17
CA TRP A 200 1.83 -22.43 -9.35
C TRP A 200 1.65 -22.65 -7.85
N PHE A 201 0.47 -23.11 -7.43
CA PHE A 201 0.15 -23.39 -6.04
C PHE A 201 -0.16 -24.89 -5.89
N PRO A 202 0.83 -25.70 -5.48
CA PRO A 202 0.64 -27.14 -5.28
C PRO A 202 -0.56 -27.46 -4.38
N GLY A 203 -1.39 -28.40 -4.81
CA GLY A 203 -2.64 -28.76 -4.12
C GLY A 203 -3.85 -27.88 -4.49
N TYR A 204 -3.71 -26.96 -5.45
CA TYR A 204 -4.82 -26.21 -6.02
C TYR A 204 -4.96 -26.44 -7.52
N ALA A 205 -6.20 -26.57 -7.99
CA ALA A 205 -6.57 -26.48 -9.39
C ALA A 205 -6.94 -25.03 -9.74
N TRP A 206 -6.54 -24.55 -10.92
CA TRP A 206 -6.84 -23.22 -11.42
C TRP A 206 -7.92 -23.25 -12.49
N THR A 207 -8.74 -22.20 -12.55
CA THR A 207 -9.72 -21.94 -13.62
C THR A 207 -9.54 -20.52 -14.10
N ILE A 208 -9.55 -20.31 -15.42
CA ILE A 208 -9.37 -18.98 -16.03
C ILE A 208 -10.51 -18.06 -15.58
N ALA A 209 -10.16 -16.83 -15.20
CA ALA A 209 -11.09 -15.79 -14.79
C ALA A 209 -10.96 -14.56 -15.68
N GLN A 210 -12.08 -14.14 -16.26
CA GLN A 210 -12.17 -12.96 -17.12
C GLN A 210 -13.16 -11.94 -16.56
N CYS A 211 -12.93 -10.66 -16.84
CA CYS A 211 -13.84 -9.59 -16.45
C CYS A 211 -15.23 -9.85 -17.05
N ARG A 212 -16.28 -9.72 -16.23
CA ARG A 212 -17.67 -9.92 -16.66
C ARG A 212 -18.12 -8.90 -17.71
N ILE A 213 -17.50 -7.72 -17.73
CA ILE A 213 -17.88 -6.60 -18.59
C ILE A 213 -17.15 -6.65 -19.93
N CYS A 214 -15.81 -6.64 -19.93
CA CYS A 214 -15.01 -6.57 -21.16
C CYS A 214 -14.42 -7.91 -21.61
N ALA A 215 -14.66 -9.00 -20.88
CA ALA A 215 -14.08 -10.33 -21.13
C ALA A 215 -12.53 -10.39 -21.14
N SER A 216 -11.84 -9.31 -20.72
CA SER A 216 -10.39 -9.33 -20.58
C SER A 216 -9.96 -10.33 -19.51
N HIS A 217 -8.87 -11.05 -19.77
CA HIS A 217 -8.28 -11.97 -18.80
C HIS A 217 -7.77 -11.20 -17.57
N ILE A 218 -8.27 -11.56 -16.37
CA ILE A 218 -7.88 -10.91 -15.11
C ILE A 218 -6.98 -11.82 -14.26
N GLY A 219 -7.10 -13.14 -14.42
CA GLY A 219 -6.31 -14.09 -13.65
C GLY A 219 -7.00 -15.44 -13.54
N TRP A 220 -6.88 -16.06 -12.37
CA TRP A 220 -7.37 -17.42 -12.13
C TRP A 220 -8.03 -17.55 -10.78
N LYS A 221 -9.05 -18.42 -10.71
CA LYS A 221 -9.57 -18.94 -9.45
C LYS A 221 -8.87 -20.22 -9.09
N PHE A 222 -8.33 -20.30 -7.89
CA PHE A 222 -7.71 -21.49 -7.33
C PHE A 222 -8.67 -22.18 -6.37
N THR A 223 -8.84 -23.49 -6.53
CA THR A 223 -9.68 -24.33 -5.68
C THR A 223 -8.89 -25.52 -5.17
N ALA A 224 -8.91 -25.76 -3.86
CA ALA A 224 -8.16 -26.82 -3.23
C ALA A 224 -8.57 -28.20 -3.77
N THR A 225 -7.61 -29.09 -3.98
CA THR A 225 -7.87 -30.46 -4.41
C THR A 225 -8.23 -31.38 -3.24
N LYS A 226 -7.97 -30.94 -2.01
CA LYS A 226 -8.23 -31.69 -0.77
C LYS A 226 -9.04 -30.85 0.21
N LYS A 227 -9.88 -31.52 1.01
CA LYS A 227 -10.82 -30.87 1.95
C LYS A 227 -10.16 -30.31 3.23
N ASP A 228 -8.97 -30.78 3.55
CA ASP A 228 -8.19 -30.40 4.73
C ASP A 228 -7.32 -29.16 4.50
N MET A 229 -7.23 -28.66 3.27
CA MET A 229 -6.45 -27.48 2.93
C MET A 229 -7.18 -26.19 3.33
N SER A 230 -6.40 -25.16 3.68
CA SER A 230 -6.92 -23.81 3.91
C SER A 230 -6.02 -22.79 3.19
N PRO A 231 -6.59 -21.82 2.46
CA PRO A 231 -8.02 -21.65 2.19
C PRO A 231 -8.56 -22.71 1.20
N GLN A 232 -9.86 -23.00 1.23
CA GLN A 232 -10.47 -23.93 0.25
C GLN A 232 -10.53 -23.35 -1.18
N LYS A 233 -10.54 -22.02 -1.29
CA LYS A 233 -10.49 -21.31 -2.57
C LYS A 233 -9.89 -19.92 -2.37
N PHE A 234 -9.26 -19.42 -3.42
CA PHE A 234 -8.78 -18.04 -3.50
C PHE A 234 -8.66 -17.63 -4.97
N TRP A 235 -8.19 -16.42 -5.25
CA TRP A 235 -7.96 -15.91 -6.59
C TRP A 235 -6.51 -15.44 -6.73
N GLY A 236 -5.89 -15.76 -7.87
CA GLY A 236 -4.63 -15.18 -8.30
C GLY A 236 -4.90 -14.21 -9.44
N LEU A 237 -4.79 -12.91 -9.20
CA LEU A 237 -5.08 -11.87 -10.17
C LEU A 237 -3.76 -11.36 -10.77
N THR A 238 -3.67 -11.25 -12.10
CA THR A 238 -2.45 -10.76 -12.73
C THR A 238 -2.39 -9.23 -12.66
N ARG A 239 -1.29 -8.69 -12.13
CA ARG A 239 -1.11 -7.25 -11.90
C ARG A 239 -1.33 -6.41 -13.17
N SER A 240 -0.90 -6.94 -14.33
CA SER A 240 -1.04 -6.25 -15.61
C SER A 240 -2.50 -6.00 -16.02
N ALA A 241 -3.46 -6.73 -15.44
CA ALA A 241 -4.88 -6.59 -15.69
C ALA A 241 -5.63 -5.76 -14.63
N LEU A 242 -4.94 -5.28 -13.60
CA LEU A 242 -5.50 -4.51 -12.50
C LEU A 242 -5.10 -3.04 -12.57
N LEU A 243 -5.98 -2.18 -12.06
CA LEU A 243 -5.74 -0.76 -11.86
C LEU A 243 -6.09 -0.44 -10.39
N PRO A 244 -5.13 0.08 -9.58
CA PRO A 244 -5.45 0.56 -8.24
C PRO A 244 -6.30 1.83 -8.32
N THR A 245 -7.39 1.85 -7.57
CA THR A 245 -8.27 3.01 -7.47
C THR A 245 -7.96 3.76 -6.19
N ILE A 246 -7.60 5.02 -6.34
CA ILE A 246 -7.49 5.98 -5.24
C ILE A 246 -8.83 6.72 -5.24
N PRO A 247 -9.61 6.71 -4.14
CA PRO A 247 -10.83 7.50 -4.09
C PRO A 247 -10.45 8.99 -4.25
N ASP A 248 -11.09 9.65 -5.21
CA ASP A 248 -10.85 11.06 -5.52
C ASP A 248 -11.08 11.91 -4.26
N THR A 249 -10.03 12.56 -3.77
CA THR A 249 -10.18 13.78 -2.99
C THR A 249 -10.42 14.91 -3.99
N GLU A 250 -11.53 15.62 -3.86
CA GLU A 250 -12.11 16.61 -4.81
C GLU A 250 -11.20 17.76 -5.31
N ASP A 251 -9.88 17.75 -5.08
CA ASP A 251 -8.96 18.87 -5.36
C ASP A 251 -7.81 18.59 -6.37
N GLU A 252 -7.68 17.42 -7.00
CA GLU A 252 -6.58 17.16 -7.95
C GLU A 252 -7.03 16.91 -9.41
N ILE A 253 -7.48 17.96 -10.09
CA ILE A 253 -7.73 17.94 -11.54
C ILE A 253 -6.42 18.25 -12.28
N SER A 254 -5.63 17.20 -12.58
CA SER A 254 -4.70 17.19 -13.72
C SER A 254 -4.32 15.75 -14.10
N PRO A 255 -4.60 15.30 -15.34
CA PRO A 255 -4.26 13.94 -15.79
C PRO A 255 -2.75 13.66 -15.88
N ASP A 256 -1.90 14.68 -15.72
CA ASP A 256 -0.43 14.56 -15.72
C ASP A 256 0.20 14.63 -14.32
N LYS A 257 -0.59 14.83 -13.27
CA LYS A 257 -0.12 14.85 -11.88
C LYS A 257 -0.67 13.65 -11.12
N VAL A 258 -0.10 12.48 -11.39
CA VAL A 258 0.04 11.51 -10.30
C VAL A 258 1.11 12.09 -9.36
N ILE A 259 0.71 12.94 -8.41
CA ILE A 259 1.60 13.31 -7.30
C ILE A 259 1.69 12.08 -6.40
N LEU A 260 2.48 11.10 -6.84
CA LEU A 260 3.19 10.28 -5.90
C LEU A 260 4.25 11.19 -5.25
N CYS A 261 3.97 11.58 -4.00
CA CYS A 261 5.00 11.67 -2.97
C CYS A 261 5.89 12.94 -2.99
N LEU A 262 5.30 14.09 -2.64
CA LEU A 262 5.98 15.17 -1.90
C LEU A 262 5.19 15.49 -0.61
#